data_AF-A0A3B8ZV98-F1
#
_entry.id   AF-A0A3B8ZV98-F1
#
_cell.length_a   1.000
_cell.length_b   1.000
_cell.length_c   1.000
_cell.angle_alpha   90.00
_cell.angle_beta   90.00
_cell.angle_gamma   90.00
#
_symmetry.space_group_name_H-M   'P 1'
#
loop_
_entity.id
_entity.type
_entity.pdbx_description
1 polymer ?
#
loop_
_entity_poly.entity_id
_entity_poly.type
_entity_poly.pdbx_seq_one_letter_code
_entity_poly.pdbx_strand_id
1 'polypeptide(L)'
;MNRYVDLHLHSTCSDGLHPPAAVVAMAAGLGLAAIAIADHDNIDGIDAAMAAGAAHGVEVLSGVELSVIWQGYDDIHLLGYGFDHHQEKLRHDLTAFQDFRARRNEMIVERVNEKLAAEGRGAIDFAVVREKAGGTVGRPHIAMALVEAGIVTDSEAAFNRYLIPCNVAKRDFPIAEAIALIHSAGGVAVLAHPPFITS
;
A
#
# COMPACT_ATOMS: atom_id res chain seq x y z
N MET A 1 2.86 -1.43 -34.36
CA MET A 1 2.60 -0.42 -33.31
C MET A 1 3.20 -0.95 -32.02
N ASN A 2 4.02 -0.17 -31.34
CA ASN A 2 4.57 -0.60 -30.04
C ASN A 2 3.42 -0.64 -29.02
N ARG A 3 3.36 -1.71 -28.23
CA ARG A 3 2.42 -1.84 -27.10
C ARG A 3 3.22 -1.63 -25.82
N TYR A 4 2.88 -0.61 -25.05
CA TYR A 4 3.51 -0.31 -23.76
C TYR A 4 2.68 -0.86 -22.62
N VAL A 5 3.33 -1.22 -21.52
CA VAL A 5 2.68 -1.75 -20.31
C VAL A 5 3.25 -1.08 -19.07
N ASP A 6 2.44 -0.98 -18.02
CA ASP A 6 2.88 -0.57 -16.70
C ASP A 6 2.29 -1.51 -15.64
N LEU A 7 3.14 -2.35 -15.05
CA LEU A 7 2.71 -3.43 -14.17
C LEU A 7 2.92 -3.10 -12.69
N HIS A 8 3.33 -1.89 -12.33
CA HIS A 8 3.57 -1.53 -10.94
C HIS A 8 2.92 -0.17 -10.62
N LEU A 9 1.59 -0.18 -10.55
CA LEU A 9 0.77 1.00 -10.27
C LEU A 9 0.00 0.82 -8.96
N HIS A 10 -0.04 1.86 -8.14
CA HIS A 10 -0.81 1.86 -6.89
C HIS A 10 -2.06 2.72 -7.02
N SER A 11 -3.07 2.40 -6.21
CA SER A 11 -4.34 3.10 -6.13
C SER A 11 -4.63 3.54 -4.69
N THR A 12 -5.78 4.17 -4.48
CA THR A 12 -6.27 4.52 -3.13
C THR A 12 -6.54 3.29 -2.24
N CYS A 13 -6.50 2.06 -2.78
CA CYS A 13 -6.56 0.85 -1.98
C CYS A 13 -5.26 0.62 -1.17
N SER A 14 -4.17 1.30 -1.50
CA SER A 14 -2.98 1.38 -0.64
C SER A 14 -2.48 2.82 -0.44
N ASP A 15 -1.44 3.25 -1.15
CA ASP A 15 -0.81 4.57 -1.01
C ASP A 15 -0.81 5.40 -2.30
N GLY A 16 -1.54 4.94 -3.32
CA GLY A 16 -1.79 5.69 -4.54
C GLY A 16 -2.81 6.83 -4.35
N LEU A 17 -2.75 7.82 -5.24
CA LEU A 17 -3.58 9.03 -5.17
C LEU A 17 -4.94 8.90 -5.85
N HIS A 18 -5.12 7.90 -6.71
CA HIS A 18 -6.28 7.77 -7.56
C HIS A 18 -7.00 6.43 -7.35
N PRO A 19 -8.34 6.39 -7.40
CA PRO A 19 -9.09 5.13 -7.35
C PRO A 19 -8.69 4.19 -8.49
N PRO A 20 -8.81 2.85 -8.31
CA PRO A 20 -8.40 1.87 -9.32
C PRO A 20 -8.94 2.15 -10.73
N ALA A 21 -10.23 2.49 -10.83
CA ALA A 21 -10.87 2.82 -12.11
C ALA A 21 -10.30 4.10 -12.76
N ALA A 22 -9.92 5.09 -11.96
CA ALA A 22 -9.30 6.32 -12.45
C ALA A 22 -7.89 6.06 -12.95
N VAL A 23 -7.12 5.19 -12.28
CA VAL A 23 -5.80 4.75 -12.75
C VAL A 23 -5.89 4.11 -14.13
N VAL A 24 -6.88 3.23 -14.34
CA VAL A 24 -7.13 2.60 -15.64
C VAL A 24 -7.49 3.63 -16.72
N ALA A 25 -8.37 4.59 -16.41
CA ALA A 25 -8.75 5.64 -17.36
C ALA A 25 -7.55 6.50 -17.79
N MET A 26 -6.64 6.82 -16.86
CA MET A 26 -5.40 7.52 -17.17
C MET A 26 -4.47 6.67 -18.06
N ALA A 27 -4.30 5.38 -17.73
CA ALA A 27 -3.53 4.45 -18.55
C ALA A 27 -4.05 4.36 -19.99
N ALA A 28 -5.37 4.32 -20.16
CA ALA A 28 -6.02 4.35 -21.47
C ALA A 28 -5.72 5.65 -22.23
N GLY A 29 -5.78 6.80 -21.55
CA GLY A 29 -5.44 8.11 -22.14
C GLY A 29 -3.98 8.21 -22.60
N LEU A 30 -3.08 7.44 -21.99
CA LEU A 30 -1.67 7.33 -22.37
C LEU A 30 -1.41 6.26 -23.46
N GLY A 31 -2.44 5.52 -23.87
CA GLY A 31 -2.31 4.46 -24.87
C GLY A 31 -1.58 3.21 -24.37
N LEU A 32 -1.61 2.94 -23.06
CA LEU A 32 -1.07 1.69 -22.51
C LEU A 32 -1.93 0.51 -22.95
N ALA A 33 -1.26 -0.58 -23.32
CA ALA A 33 -1.89 -1.80 -23.78
C ALA A 33 -2.36 -2.70 -22.63
N ALA A 34 -1.61 -2.69 -21.52
CA ALA A 34 -1.94 -3.45 -20.32
C ALA A 34 -1.38 -2.76 -19.07
N ILE A 35 -2.05 -2.97 -17.94
CA ILE A 35 -1.57 -2.55 -16.62
C ILE A 35 -1.81 -3.61 -15.55
N ALA A 36 -1.18 -3.44 -14.39
CA ALA A 36 -1.54 -4.12 -13.15
C ALA A 36 -1.63 -3.12 -12.00
N ILE A 37 -2.73 -3.17 -11.25
CA ILE A 37 -2.84 -2.49 -9.96
C ILE A 37 -2.19 -3.39 -8.91
N ALA A 38 -1.03 -2.98 -8.39
CA ALA A 38 -0.19 -3.74 -7.47
C ALA A 38 -0.16 -3.06 -6.09
N ASP A 39 -1.34 -2.82 -5.51
CA ASP A 39 -1.47 -2.19 -4.20
C ASP A 39 -0.75 -2.97 -3.09
N HIS A 40 -0.22 -2.25 -2.10
CA HIS A 40 0.50 -2.84 -0.98
C HIS A 40 -0.38 -3.73 -0.10
N ASP A 41 -0.07 -5.03 -0.07
CA ASP A 41 -0.78 -6.07 0.71
C ASP A 41 -2.31 -6.04 0.54
N ASN A 42 -2.82 -5.51 -0.57
CA ASN A 42 -4.24 -5.30 -0.81
C ASN A 42 -4.61 -5.63 -2.26
N ILE A 43 -5.72 -6.33 -2.44
CA ILE A 43 -6.26 -6.77 -3.74
C ILE A 43 -7.68 -6.27 -4.01
N ASP A 44 -8.25 -5.47 -3.10
CA ASP A 44 -9.65 -5.01 -3.18
C ASP A 44 -9.91 -4.10 -4.40
N GLY A 45 -8.86 -3.51 -4.97
CA GLY A 45 -8.95 -2.66 -6.16
C GLY A 45 -9.07 -3.41 -7.48
N ILE A 46 -8.79 -4.72 -7.51
CA ILE A 46 -8.63 -5.49 -8.75
C ILE A 46 -9.93 -5.57 -9.55
N ASP A 47 -11.06 -5.89 -8.91
CA ASP A 47 -12.36 -6.01 -9.61
C ASP A 47 -12.76 -4.70 -10.29
N ALA A 48 -12.61 -3.58 -9.58
CA ALA A 48 -12.91 -2.25 -10.10
C ALA A 48 -11.97 -1.88 -11.27
N ALA A 49 -10.69 -2.25 -11.17
CA ALA A 49 -9.72 -2.01 -12.23
C ALA A 49 -10.03 -2.85 -13.47
N MET A 50 -10.32 -4.15 -13.32
CA MET A 50 -10.67 -5.04 -14.43
C MET A 50 -11.94 -4.58 -15.15
N ALA A 51 -12.97 -4.17 -14.40
CA ALA A 51 -14.20 -3.62 -14.97
C ALA A 51 -13.94 -2.34 -15.79
N ALA A 52 -13.10 -1.42 -15.27
CA ALA A 52 -12.69 -0.22 -16.00
C ALA A 52 -11.83 -0.57 -17.23
N GLY A 53 -10.98 -1.59 -17.14
CA GLY A 53 -10.12 -2.06 -18.24
C GLY A 53 -10.94 -2.51 -19.44
N ALA A 54 -11.97 -3.31 -19.17
CA ALA A 54 -12.93 -3.75 -20.18
C ALA A 54 -13.66 -2.57 -20.86
N ALA A 55 -14.00 -1.52 -20.10
CA ALA A 55 -14.67 -0.33 -20.63
C ALA A 55 -13.74 0.56 -21.49
N HIS A 56 -12.45 0.61 -21.14
CA HIS A 56 -11.47 1.48 -21.79
C HIS A 56 -10.58 0.78 -22.83
N GLY A 57 -10.71 -0.53 -23.00
CA GLY A 57 -9.87 -1.31 -23.93
C GLY A 57 -8.43 -1.48 -23.45
N VAL A 58 -8.21 -1.46 -22.12
CA VAL A 58 -6.91 -1.72 -21.48
C VAL A 58 -6.97 -3.07 -20.80
N GLU A 59 -6.00 -3.94 -21.09
CA GLU A 59 -5.88 -5.23 -20.41
C GLU A 59 -5.43 -4.98 -18.96
N VAL A 60 -6.12 -5.58 -17.99
CA VAL A 60 -5.79 -5.43 -16.57
C VAL A 60 -5.50 -6.80 -15.99
N LEU A 61 -4.27 -6.98 -15.49
CA LEU A 61 -3.88 -8.17 -14.74
C LEU A 61 -4.18 -7.94 -13.25
N SER A 62 -4.50 -9.02 -12.54
CA SER A 62 -4.42 -9.02 -11.08
C SER A 62 -2.98 -8.75 -10.66
N GLY A 63 -2.82 -7.84 -9.69
CA GLY A 63 -1.54 -7.39 -9.18
C GLY A 63 -1.60 -7.24 -7.66
N VAL A 64 -0.48 -7.43 -6.99
CA VAL A 64 -0.30 -7.09 -5.57
C VAL A 64 1.18 -6.84 -5.30
N GLU A 65 1.51 -5.91 -4.42
CA GLU A 65 2.87 -5.75 -3.88
C GLU A 65 2.90 -6.19 -2.42
N LEU A 66 3.48 -7.36 -2.14
CA LEU A 66 3.57 -7.93 -0.81
C LEU A 66 4.79 -7.40 -0.05
N SER A 67 4.57 -6.99 1.20
CA SER A 67 5.62 -6.69 2.17
C SER A 67 6.23 -7.98 2.67
N VAL A 68 7.53 -8.15 2.44
CA VAL A 68 8.23 -9.39 2.79
C VAL A 68 9.49 -9.13 3.59
N ILE A 69 9.86 -10.14 4.38
CA ILE A 69 11.12 -10.21 5.12
C ILE A 69 11.96 -11.35 4.60
N TRP A 70 13.26 -11.09 4.52
CA TRP A 70 14.24 -12.11 4.21
C TRP A 70 15.59 -11.78 4.85
N GLN A 71 16.02 -12.66 5.76
CA GLN A 71 17.30 -12.54 6.46
C GLN A 71 17.45 -11.17 7.16
N GLY A 72 18.56 -10.46 6.93
CA GLY A 72 18.84 -9.14 7.48
C GLY A 72 18.60 -8.00 6.50
N TYR A 73 17.86 -8.24 5.41
CA TYR A 73 17.53 -7.20 4.45
C TYR A 73 16.25 -6.49 4.83
N ASP A 74 16.24 -5.17 4.62
CA ASP A 74 15.12 -4.30 4.88
C ASP A 74 14.40 -3.90 3.58
N ASP A 75 13.12 -3.53 3.73
CA ASP A 75 12.28 -2.96 2.67
C ASP A 75 12.23 -3.75 1.35
N ILE A 76 12.18 -5.08 1.47
CA ILE A 76 11.93 -5.97 0.34
C ILE A 76 10.43 -6.04 0.05
N HIS A 77 10.08 -5.95 -1.23
CA HIS A 77 8.72 -6.20 -1.71
C HIS A 77 8.72 -7.26 -2.82
N LEU A 78 7.65 -8.07 -2.85
CA LEU A 78 7.38 -9.04 -3.92
C LEU A 78 6.12 -8.63 -4.67
N LEU A 79 6.24 -8.47 -5.97
CA LEU A 79 5.10 -8.33 -6.87
C LEU A 79 4.51 -9.69 -7.16
N GLY A 80 3.19 -9.79 -7.14
CA GLY A 80 2.43 -10.94 -7.64
C GLY A 80 1.59 -10.53 -8.84
N TYR A 81 1.58 -11.34 -9.91
CA TYR A 81 0.81 -11.07 -11.12
C TYR A 81 0.01 -12.25 -11.61
N GLY A 82 -1.16 -11.99 -12.21
CA GLY A 82 -1.93 -12.98 -12.96
C GLY A 82 -2.48 -14.14 -12.12
N PHE A 83 -2.70 -13.91 -10.83
CA PHE A 83 -3.31 -14.86 -9.91
C PHE A 83 -4.84 -14.74 -9.89
N ASP A 84 -5.53 -15.77 -9.41
CA ASP A 84 -6.94 -15.70 -9.04
C ASP A 84 -7.12 -14.91 -7.74
N HIS A 85 -7.53 -13.64 -7.85
CA HIS A 85 -7.76 -12.76 -6.70
C HIS A 85 -9.02 -13.11 -5.90
N HIS A 86 -9.82 -14.08 -6.36
CA HIS A 86 -10.95 -14.62 -5.60
C HIS A 86 -10.57 -15.84 -4.75
N GLN A 87 -9.35 -16.36 -4.87
CA GLN A 87 -8.89 -17.53 -4.10
C GLN A 87 -8.98 -17.25 -2.59
N GLU A 88 -9.68 -18.13 -1.86
CA GLU A 88 -10.05 -17.91 -0.45
C GLU A 88 -8.84 -17.73 0.47
N LYS A 89 -7.78 -18.54 0.28
CA LYS A 89 -6.57 -18.47 1.10
C LYS A 89 -5.85 -17.12 0.94
N LEU A 90 -5.65 -16.67 -0.30
CA LEU A 90 -5.04 -15.38 -0.62
C LEU A 90 -5.82 -14.24 0.03
N ARG A 91 -7.15 -14.23 -0.13
CA ARG A 91 -8.01 -13.21 0.48
C ARG A 91 -7.91 -13.23 2.00
N HIS A 92 -7.98 -14.41 2.61
CA HIS A 92 -7.87 -14.55 4.05
C HIS A 92 -6.54 -14.01 4.60
N ASP A 93 -5.43 -14.43 3.99
CA ASP A 93 -4.09 -14.02 4.41
C ASP A 93 -3.93 -12.49 4.24
N LEU A 94 -4.38 -11.91 3.13
CA LEU A 94 -4.30 -10.47 2.89
C LEU A 94 -5.23 -9.64 3.79
N THR A 95 -6.46 -10.09 4.06
CA THR A 95 -7.33 -9.42 5.04
C THR A 95 -6.66 -9.34 6.42
N ALA A 96 -5.99 -10.41 6.85
CA ALA A 96 -5.28 -10.39 8.13
C ALA A 96 -4.09 -9.40 8.14
N PHE A 97 -3.51 -9.07 6.98
CA PHE A 97 -2.50 -8.02 6.85
C PHE A 97 -3.11 -6.62 6.86
N GLN A 98 -4.24 -6.44 6.18
CA GLN A 98 -4.99 -5.18 6.19
C GLN A 98 -5.44 -4.82 7.61
N ASP A 99 -6.02 -5.78 8.35
CA ASP A 99 -6.43 -5.60 9.74
C ASP A 99 -5.25 -5.24 10.64
N PHE A 100 -4.11 -5.91 10.44
CA PHE A 100 -2.88 -5.58 11.17
C PHE A 100 -2.39 -4.17 10.84
N ARG A 101 -2.37 -3.78 9.55
CA ARG A 101 -1.98 -2.42 9.12
C ARG A 101 -2.90 -1.36 9.72
N ALA A 102 -4.21 -1.58 9.70
CA ALA A 102 -5.18 -0.66 10.31
C ALA A 102 -4.89 -0.45 11.80
N ARG A 103 -4.79 -1.55 12.57
CA ARG A 103 -4.49 -1.51 14.00
C ARG A 103 -3.12 -0.90 14.29
N ARG A 104 -2.11 -1.22 13.48
CA ARG A 104 -0.77 -0.65 13.61
C ARG A 104 -0.78 0.86 13.46
N ASN A 105 -1.54 1.40 12.51
CA ASN A 105 -1.63 2.85 12.31
C ASN A 105 -2.34 3.55 13.47
N GLU A 106 -3.37 2.92 14.06
CA GLU A 106 -3.99 3.39 15.31
C GLU A 106 -2.95 3.46 16.44
N MET A 107 -2.17 2.39 16.64
CA MET A 107 -1.11 2.34 17.65
C MET A 107 0.00 3.38 17.42
N ILE A 108 0.32 3.71 16.15
CA ILE A 108 1.26 4.79 15.85
C ILE A 108 0.67 6.13 16.30
N VAL A 109 -0.61 6.40 16.01
CA VAL A 109 -1.27 7.63 16.46
C VAL A 109 -1.36 7.71 17.98
N GLU A 110 -1.62 6.59 18.67
CA GLU A 110 -1.55 6.51 20.14
C GLU A 110 -0.17 6.93 20.66
N ARG A 111 0.91 6.33 20.15
CA ARG A 111 2.30 6.68 20.54
C ARG A 111 2.67 8.12 20.20
N VAL A 112 2.17 8.64 19.08
CA VAL A 112 2.35 10.06 18.73
C VAL A 112 1.63 10.94 19.74
N ASN A 113 0.41 10.61 20.12
CA ASN A 113 -0.38 11.36 21.10
C ASN A 113 0.25 11.31 22.51
N GLU A 114 0.84 10.18 22.91
CA GLU A 114 1.63 10.09 24.15
C GLU A 114 2.83 11.05 24.12
N LYS A 115 3.57 11.09 23.00
CA LYS A 115 4.69 12.01 22.81
C LYS A 115 4.24 13.47 22.80
N LEU A 116 3.12 13.78 22.14
CA LEU A 116 2.54 15.13 22.12
C LEU A 116 2.14 15.59 23.52
N ALA A 117 1.51 14.71 24.31
CA ALA A 117 1.14 14.99 25.69
C ALA A 117 2.38 15.28 26.55
N ALA A 118 3.46 14.51 26.39
CA ALA A 118 4.74 14.77 27.06
C ALA A 118 5.38 16.11 26.67
N GLU A 119 5.05 16.64 25.48
CA GLU A 119 5.47 17.95 25.00
C GLU A 119 4.47 19.08 25.31
N GLY A 120 3.38 18.79 26.04
CA GLY A 120 2.33 19.76 26.37
C GLY A 120 1.47 20.19 25.17
N ARG A 121 1.37 19.36 24.14
CA ARG A 121 0.60 19.61 22.91
C ARG A 121 -0.72 18.83 22.90
N GLY A 122 -1.69 19.34 22.15
CA GLY A 122 -2.96 18.65 21.92
C GLY A 122 -2.80 17.40 21.06
N ALA A 123 -3.67 16.41 21.27
CA ALA A 123 -3.71 15.17 20.50
C ALA A 123 -4.26 15.37 19.09
N ILE A 124 -3.88 14.50 18.17
CA ILE A 124 -4.52 14.34 16.87
C ILE A 124 -5.53 13.19 16.91
N ASP A 125 -6.65 13.34 16.21
CA ASP A 125 -7.72 12.34 16.14
C ASP A 125 -7.50 11.38 14.96
N PHE A 126 -7.47 10.08 15.24
CA PHE A 126 -7.35 9.06 14.20
C PHE A 126 -8.53 9.07 13.22
N ALA A 127 -9.74 9.48 13.65
CA ALA A 127 -10.89 9.59 12.76
C ALA A 127 -10.65 10.62 11.65
N VAL A 128 -9.99 11.74 11.97
CA VAL A 128 -9.60 12.79 11.00
C VAL A 128 -8.52 12.26 10.05
N VAL A 129 -7.55 11.51 10.55
CA VAL A 129 -6.53 10.85 9.70
C VAL A 129 -7.19 9.89 8.72
N ARG A 130 -8.16 9.10 9.17
CA ARG A 130 -8.87 8.11 8.36
C ARG A 130 -9.73 8.77 7.28
N GLU A 131 -10.49 9.81 7.62
CA GLU A 131 -11.30 10.55 6.64
C GLU A 131 -10.43 11.09 5.49
N LYS A 132 -9.24 11.60 5.83
CA LYS A 132 -8.28 12.13 4.86
C LYS A 132 -7.68 11.09 3.94
N ALA A 133 -7.48 9.86 4.41
CA ALA A 133 -6.92 8.80 3.58
C ALA A 133 -7.86 8.41 2.43
N GLY A 134 -9.18 8.55 2.59
CA GLY A 134 -10.16 8.15 1.58
C GLY A 134 -10.07 6.67 1.17
N GLY A 135 -9.42 5.85 2.00
CA GLY A 135 -8.92 4.51 1.68
C GLY A 135 -8.01 4.00 2.80
N THR A 136 -6.92 3.32 2.44
CA THR A 136 -5.98 2.75 3.42
C THR A 136 -5.17 3.84 4.12
N VAL A 137 -5.24 3.89 5.46
CA VAL A 137 -4.43 4.81 6.25
C VAL A 137 -2.96 4.44 6.16
N GLY A 138 -2.09 5.44 6.15
CA GLY A 138 -0.64 5.27 6.08
C GLY A 138 0.05 6.39 6.85
N ARG A 139 1.35 6.22 7.12
CA ARG A 139 2.16 7.24 7.81
C ARG A 139 2.12 8.63 7.14
N PRO A 140 2.10 8.76 5.79
CA PRO A 140 1.94 10.06 5.14
C PRO A 140 0.65 10.80 5.54
N HIS A 141 -0.45 10.07 5.75
CA HIS A 141 -1.72 10.65 6.22
C HIS A 141 -1.62 11.20 7.65
N ILE A 142 -0.86 10.51 8.52
CA ILE A 142 -0.58 10.99 9.88
C ILE A 142 0.34 12.23 9.83
N ALA A 143 1.35 12.23 8.95
CA ALA A 143 2.22 13.39 8.74
C ALA A 143 1.41 14.63 8.33
N MET A 144 0.49 14.47 7.39
CA MET A 144 -0.41 15.54 6.94
C MET A 144 -1.27 16.08 8.09
N ALA A 145 -1.84 15.20 8.93
CA ALA A 145 -2.60 15.64 10.09
C ALA A 145 -1.76 16.44 11.11
N LEU A 146 -0.49 16.06 11.32
CA LEU A 146 0.43 16.81 12.19
C LEU A 146 0.78 18.20 11.63
N VAL A 147 0.97 18.31 10.32
CA VAL A 147 1.24 19.59 9.65
C VAL A 147 0.02 20.51 9.75
N GLU A 148 -1.17 20.01 9.41
CA GLU A 148 -2.40 20.81 9.47
C GLU A 148 -2.78 21.25 10.89
N ALA A 149 -2.47 20.42 11.89
CA ALA A 149 -2.63 20.77 13.30
C ALA A 149 -1.61 21.83 13.78
N GLY A 150 -0.69 22.29 12.93
CA GLY A 150 0.35 23.26 13.27
C GLY A 150 1.40 22.70 14.24
N ILE A 151 1.51 21.38 14.36
CA ILE A 151 2.46 20.72 15.28
C ILE A 151 3.87 20.70 14.68
N VAL A 152 3.97 20.56 13.36
CA VAL A 152 5.22 20.56 12.57
C VAL A 152 5.03 21.39 11.29
N THR A 153 6.14 21.77 10.66
CA THR A 153 6.14 22.65 9.47
C THR A 153 5.86 21.93 8.17
N ASP A 154 6.26 20.66 8.08
CA ASP A 154 6.26 19.87 6.85
C ASP A 154 6.30 18.36 7.18
N SER A 155 6.18 17.55 6.12
CA SER A 155 6.17 16.08 6.23
C SER A 155 7.49 15.55 6.80
N GLU A 156 8.63 16.10 6.40
CA GLU A 156 9.94 15.64 6.88
C GLU A 156 10.09 15.82 8.40
N ALA A 157 9.69 16.99 8.92
CA ALA A 157 9.63 17.25 10.35
C ALA A 157 8.66 16.30 11.07
N ALA A 158 7.52 15.97 10.45
CA ALA A 158 6.59 14.98 10.99
C ALA A 158 7.24 13.59 11.12
N PHE A 159 7.93 13.14 10.09
CA PHE A 159 8.61 11.84 10.07
C PHE A 159 9.72 11.77 11.11
N ASN A 160 10.64 12.74 11.08
CA ASN A 160 11.82 12.73 11.95
C ASN A 160 11.45 12.86 13.43
N ARG A 161 10.48 13.70 13.77
CA ARG A 161 10.11 13.97 15.16
C ARG A 161 9.12 12.97 15.73
N TYR A 162 8.19 12.45 14.93
CA TYR A 162 7.08 11.63 15.42
C TYR A 162 7.01 10.26 14.76
N LEU A 163 6.97 10.16 13.43
CA LEU A 163 6.60 8.89 12.79
C LEU A 163 7.72 7.84 12.77
N ILE A 164 8.99 8.26 12.82
CA ILE A 164 10.13 7.35 13.01
C ILE A 164 10.22 6.92 14.49
N PRO A 165 10.25 7.83 15.48
CA PRO A 165 10.36 7.45 16.90
C PRO A 165 9.14 6.68 17.44
N CYS A 166 7.94 7.03 17.00
CA CYS A 166 6.68 6.39 17.44
C CYS A 166 6.29 5.20 16.56
N ASN A 167 7.17 4.75 15.66
CA ASN A 167 6.86 3.68 14.73
C ASN A 167 6.55 2.36 15.47
N VAL A 168 5.65 1.58 14.90
CA VAL A 168 5.32 0.22 15.35
C VAL A 168 5.84 -0.75 14.30
N ALA A 169 6.35 -1.92 14.69
CA ALA A 169 6.84 -2.91 13.73
C ALA A 169 5.75 -3.28 12.71
N LYS A 170 6.14 -3.42 11.44
CA LYS A 170 5.25 -3.92 10.39
C LYS A 170 5.11 -5.44 10.51
N ARG A 171 4.05 -5.98 9.92
CA ARG A 171 3.91 -7.41 9.68
C ARG A 171 4.34 -7.63 8.25
N ASP A 172 5.20 -8.59 8.05
CA ASP A 172 5.72 -8.97 6.75
C ASP A 172 5.53 -10.47 6.55
N PHE A 173 5.42 -10.90 5.30
CA PHE A 173 5.51 -12.31 4.97
C PHE A 173 6.96 -12.78 4.98
N PRO A 174 7.26 -13.97 5.52
CA PRO A 174 8.46 -14.68 5.10
C PRO A 174 8.44 -14.83 3.58
N ILE A 175 9.51 -14.43 2.89
CA ILE A 175 9.52 -14.38 1.42
C ILE A 175 9.09 -15.69 0.75
N ALA A 176 9.45 -16.84 1.33
CA ALA A 176 9.07 -18.15 0.83
C ALA A 176 7.55 -18.40 0.92
N GLU A 177 6.90 -17.92 1.97
CA GLU A 177 5.45 -18.02 2.14
C GLU A 177 4.72 -17.11 1.17
N ALA A 178 5.23 -15.89 0.94
CA ALA A 178 4.67 -14.98 -0.06
C ALA A 178 4.72 -15.57 -1.48
N ILE A 179 5.87 -16.14 -1.88
CA ILE A 179 6.02 -16.82 -3.17
C ILE A 179 5.04 -18.00 -3.28
N ALA A 180 4.96 -18.84 -2.24
CA ALA A 180 4.05 -19.98 -2.22
C ALA A 180 2.58 -19.54 -2.31
N LEU A 181 2.22 -18.44 -1.63
CA LEU A 181 0.87 -17.87 -1.66
C LEU A 181 0.48 -17.45 -3.09
N ILE A 182 1.32 -16.62 -3.74
CA ILE A 182 1.10 -16.16 -5.12
C ILE A 182 0.98 -17.35 -6.08
N HIS A 183 1.90 -18.31 -6.00
CA HIS A 183 1.89 -19.49 -6.88
C HIS A 183 0.67 -20.39 -6.64
N SER A 184 0.21 -20.54 -5.39
CA SER A 184 -0.99 -21.34 -5.07
C SER A 184 -2.26 -20.75 -5.65
N ALA A 185 -2.28 -19.43 -5.90
CA ALA A 185 -3.35 -18.72 -6.58
C ALA A 185 -3.16 -18.68 -8.11
N GLY A 186 -2.14 -19.37 -8.64
CA GLY A 186 -1.86 -19.46 -10.08
C GLY A 186 -1.06 -18.30 -10.67
N GLY A 187 -0.58 -17.38 -9.84
CA GLY A 187 0.20 -16.22 -10.28
C GLY A 187 1.70 -16.45 -10.38
N VAL A 188 2.41 -15.39 -10.73
CA VAL A 188 3.87 -15.31 -10.80
C VAL A 188 4.39 -14.29 -9.80
N ALA A 189 5.40 -14.67 -9.01
CA ALA A 189 6.09 -13.77 -8.09
C ALA A 189 7.32 -13.13 -8.74
N VAL A 190 7.53 -11.83 -8.53
CA VAL A 190 8.64 -11.03 -9.08
C VAL A 190 9.22 -10.15 -7.97
N LEU A 191 10.55 -10.07 -7.88
CA LEU A 191 11.20 -9.14 -6.95
C LEU A 191 10.97 -7.69 -7.39
N ALA A 192 10.34 -6.90 -6.52
CA ALA A 192 10.10 -5.49 -6.79
C ALA A 192 11.39 -4.69 -6.66
N HIS A 193 11.54 -3.70 -7.54
CA HIS A 193 12.55 -2.63 -7.49
C HIS A 193 13.90 -2.97 -6.81
N PRO A 194 14.63 -4.02 -7.27
CA PRO A 194 15.80 -4.56 -6.59
C PRO A 194 16.91 -3.57 -6.22
N PRO A 195 17.17 -2.49 -6.99
CA PRO A 195 18.19 -1.50 -6.64
C PRO A 195 17.97 -0.74 -5.31
N PHE A 196 16.77 -0.78 -4.73
CA PHE A 196 16.48 -0.07 -3.47
C PHE A 196 16.53 -0.95 -2.22
N ILE A 197 16.82 -2.25 -2.36
CA ILE A 197 16.94 -3.17 -1.23
C ILE A 197 18.21 -2.85 -0.42
N THR A 198 18.07 -2.73 0.90
CA THR A 198 19.16 -2.43 1.84
C THR A 198 19.39 -3.58 2.84
N SER A 199 20.55 -3.60 3.50
CA SER A 199 21.01 -4.63 4.46
C SER A 199 21.77 -4.03 5.63
#